data_AF-A0A372F163-F1
#
_entry.id   AF-A0A372F163-F1
#
_cell.length_a   1.000
_cell.length_b   1.000
_cell.length_c   1.000
_cell.angle_alpha   90.00
_cell.angle_beta   90.00
_cell.angle_gamma   90.00
#
_symmetry.space_group_name_H-M   'P 1'
#
loop_
_entity.id
_entity.type
_entity.pdbx_description
1 polymer ?
#
loop_
_entity_poly.entity_id
_entity_poly.type
_entity_poly.pdbx_seq_one_letter_code
_entity_poly.pdbx_strand_id
1 'polypeptide(L)'
;MRFIYCLLIILLITTACQQEQDLAPNHAPGDFVVNTALQSDGKTVLLSWSPAQDPDNDEISYTVAYRGKHIEGIKNTQYLLKNLPFDSNIEGSVIAQDGKGGSSTTKFITQTASGYIAIPDSAFENELIRQKIDDKKDGQIARSATLRVTELVVAGKLIRNLSGIEAFTNLTYLDCQGNRLTALHLNSNTALKYLDCHSNEISDLQIDQCAGLEELYCQINKLGRLDITKNMALTEVWCFSNALGYLDISKIIHLKKLSVAYNQLNSIDVSKNIFLTELSCSFNKLTTLDLSKNTQLQYLYCSDNLISALDLSKSTILNSLFCQSNLLMALDISRNTELAHLQCSKNSLGNLDISKNTKLLYLYCQSNNLTNLSLYKNQNLFYLNCSSNYLTNLNISHNPKLVYLLCYKNNFSTICISDYNQIPVSGWEKDRWVNYSVCD
;
A
#
# COMPACT_ATOMS: atom_id res chain seq x y z
N MET A 1 -94.74 50.11 -30.85
CA MET A 1 -96.06 49.51 -30.59
C MET A 1 -95.99 48.82 -29.23
N ARG A 2 -96.63 49.43 -28.23
CA ARG A 2 -97.74 48.87 -27.43
C ARG A 2 -97.26 47.82 -26.40
N PHE A 3 -97.51 47.88 -25.09
CA PHE A 3 -98.58 48.49 -24.27
C PHE A 3 -98.11 48.35 -22.78
N ILE A 4 -98.30 49.36 -21.90
CA ILE A 4 -99.25 49.38 -20.74
C ILE A 4 -98.84 48.45 -19.56
N TYR A 5 -98.86 48.78 -18.27
CA TYR A 5 -99.04 49.97 -17.41
C TYR A 5 -98.72 49.50 -15.96
N CYS A 6 -98.61 50.48 -15.05
CA CYS A 6 -99.10 50.44 -13.65
C CYS A 6 -98.14 50.09 -12.50
N LEU A 7 -98.00 51.12 -11.64
CA LEU A 7 -97.94 51.12 -10.16
C LEU A 7 -96.69 50.51 -9.48
N LEU A 8 -96.20 50.98 -8.33
CA LEU A 8 -96.25 52.22 -7.56
C LEU A 8 -95.23 51.98 -6.41
N ILE A 9 -94.52 53.03 -5.96
CA ILE A 9 -94.06 53.24 -4.56
C ILE A 9 -92.87 52.44 -3.95
N ILE A 10 -91.83 53.23 -3.62
CA ILE A 10 -91.03 53.30 -2.37
C ILE A 10 -90.01 52.18 -2.01
N LEU A 11 -88.73 52.59 -2.12
CA LEU A 11 -87.62 52.46 -1.17
C LEU A 11 -87.50 51.15 -0.34
N LEU A 12 -86.48 50.34 -0.65
CA LEU A 12 -85.91 49.37 0.30
C LEU A 12 -84.41 49.16 0.01
N ILE A 13 -83.61 49.59 0.99
CA ILE A 13 -82.21 49.21 1.21
C ILE A 13 -82.21 47.74 1.64
N THR A 14 -81.58 46.85 0.89
CA THR A 14 -81.14 45.54 1.41
C THR A 14 -79.86 45.07 0.73
N THR A 15 -78.78 45.13 1.52
CA THR A 15 -77.77 44.07 1.70
C THR A 15 -77.21 43.36 0.46
N ALA A 16 -75.96 43.72 0.13
CA ALA A 16 -75.04 42.87 -0.58
C ALA A 16 -74.85 41.56 0.21
N CYS A 17 -75.32 40.45 -0.37
CA CYS A 17 -75.06 39.11 0.11
C CYS A 17 -73.70 38.69 -0.44
N GLN A 18 -72.66 38.68 0.39
CA GLN A 18 -71.43 37.94 0.10
C GLN A 18 -71.78 36.46 0.08
N GLN A 19 -71.63 35.81 -1.08
CA GLN A 19 -71.49 34.37 -1.13
C GLN A 19 -70.17 34.03 -0.44
N GLU A 20 -70.24 33.49 0.79
CA GLU A 20 -69.14 32.70 1.32
C GLU A 20 -68.98 31.47 0.41
N GLN A 21 -67.88 31.44 -0.34
CA GLN A 21 -67.39 30.22 -0.97
C GLN A 21 -67.06 29.25 0.15
N ASP A 22 -67.80 28.16 0.21
CA ASP A 22 -67.54 27.01 1.08
C ASP A 22 -66.22 26.36 0.60
N LEU A 23 -65.10 26.80 1.18
CA LEU A 23 -63.78 26.22 0.95
C LEU A 23 -63.78 24.85 1.62
N ALA A 24 -63.52 23.79 0.85
CA ALA A 24 -63.34 22.45 1.40
C ALA A 24 -62.34 22.49 2.58
N PRO A 25 -62.59 21.75 3.68
CA PRO A 25 -61.72 21.79 4.85
C PRO A 25 -60.32 21.30 4.48
N ASN A 26 -59.29 22.09 4.79
CA ASN A 26 -57.89 21.74 4.55
C ASN A 26 -57.42 20.64 5.51
N HIS A 27 -56.88 19.55 4.97
CA HIS A 27 -56.28 18.46 5.73
C HIS A 27 -54.77 18.61 5.75
N ALA A 28 -54.18 18.53 6.94
CA ALA A 28 -52.74 18.59 7.06
C ALA A 28 -52.05 17.40 6.37
N PRO A 29 -50.79 17.57 5.93
CA PRO A 29 -49.97 16.48 5.43
C PRO A 29 -49.89 15.31 6.42
N GLY A 30 -49.88 14.07 5.93
CA GLY A 30 -49.80 12.87 6.74
C GLY A 30 -48.45 12.66 7.42
N ASP A 31 -48.37 11.60 8.23
CA ASP A 31 -47.16 11.23 8.99
C ASP A 31 -46.03 10.77 8.06
N PHE A 32 -44.80 11.02 8.50
CA PHE A 32 -43.58 10.60 7.81
C PHE A 32 -42.46 10.31 8.82
N VAL A 33 -41.44 9.55 8.40
CA VAL A 33 -40.34 9.13 9.27
C VAL A 33 -39.06 9.88 8.91
N VAL A 34 -38.32 10.34 9.92
CA VAL A 34 -37.02 11.00 9.76
C VAL A 34 -35.93 10.09 10.30
N ASN A 35 -34.89 9.85 9.49
CA ASN A 35 -33.68 9.11 9.83
C ASN A 35 -32.47 10.06 9.84
N THR A 36 -31.51 9.77 10.72
CA THR A 36 -30.28 10.56 10.89
C THR A 36 -29.05 9.69 10.61
N ALA A 37 -28.05 10.25 9.94
CA ALA A 37 -26.78 9.59 9.66
C ALA A 37 -25.59 10.55 9.84
N LEU A 38 -24.76 10.31 10.86
CA LEU A 38 -23.54 11.07 11.12
C LEU A 38 -22.52 10.83 9.99
N GLN A 39 -21.98 11.91 9.44
CA GLN A 39 -20.96 11.87 8.40
C GLN A 39 -19.56 11.71 8.99
N SER A 40 -18.58 11.35 8.16
CA SER A 40 -17.21 11.03 8.58
C SER A 40 -16.45 12.18 9.26
N ASP A 41 -16.86 13.44 9.06
CA ASP A 41 -16.31 14.61 9.74
C ASP A 41 -16.71 14.71 11.22
N GLY A 42 -17.68 13.89 11.66
CA GLY A 42 -18.20 13.85 13.02
C GLY A 42 -19.03 15.09 13.43
N LYS A 43 -19.26 16.03 12.52
CA LYS A 43 -19.97 17.32 12.74
C LYS A 43 -21.07 17.60 11.74
N THR A 44 -21.23 16.73 10.75
CA THR A 44 -22.30 16.81 9.78
C THR A 44 -23.24 15.63 9.96
N VAL A 45 -24.55 15.88 9.97
CA VAL A 45 -25.57 14.84 10.02
C VAL A 45 -26.46 14.97 8.80
N LEU A 46 -26.60 13.89 8.04
CA LEU A 46 -27.60 13.77 7.00
C LEU A 46 -28.93 13.40 7.65
N LEU A 47 -29.92 14.27 7.48
CA LEU A 47 -31.32 13.96 7.70
C LEU A 47 -31.90 13.43 6.40
N SER A 48 -32.67 12.35 6.48
CA SER A 48 -33.43 11.81 5.36
C SER A 48 -34.81 11.40 5.83
N TRP A 49 -35.84 11.64 5.02
CA TRP A 49 -37.22 11.29 5.40
C TRP A 49 -38.04 10.70 4.27
N SER A 50 -39.12 10.00 4.62
CA SER A 50 -40.13 9.60 3.64
C SER A 50 -40.95 10.82 3.19
N PRO A 51 -41.35 10.94 1.91
CA PRO A 51 -42.27 11.99 1.49
C PRO A 51 -43.58 11.90 2.31
N ALA A 52 -43.99 13.01 2.91
CA ALA A 52 -45.33 13.16 3.46
C ALA A 52 -46.35 13.13 2.31
N GLN A 53 -47.56 12.65 2.58
CA GLN A 53 -48.67 12.65 1.62
C GLN A 53 -49.75 13.60 2.09
N ASP A 54 -50.18 14.51 1.22
CA ASP A 54 -51.26 15.44 1.51
C ASP A 54 -52.60 14.85 1.03
N PRO A 55 -53.62 14.71 1.90
CA PRO A 55 -54.91 14.15 1.51
C PRO A 55 -55.65 14.96 0.43
N ASP A 56 -55.40 16.28 0.38
CA ASP A 56 -55.98 17.20 -0.60
C ASP A 56 -55.06 17.36 -1.83
N ASN A 57 -53.93 16.63 -1.84
CA ASN A 57 -52.90 16.61 -2.88
C ASN A 57 -52.30 18.01 -3.14
N ASP A 58 -52.19 18.82 -2.09
CA ASP A 58 -51.51 20.11 -2.12
C ASP A 58 -49.98 19.93 -2.20
N GLU A 59 -49.26 20.95 -2.71
CA GLU A 59 -47.79 20.93 -2.76
C GLU A 59 -47.21 21.01 -1.34
N ILE A 60 -46.37 20.03 -0.98
CA ILE A 60 -45.72 19.98 0.32
C ILE A 60 -44.33 20.60 0.23
N SER A 61 -44.02 21.47 1.18
CA SER A 61 -42.66 21.91 1.48
C SER A 61 -42.25 21.47 2.88
N TYR A 62 -40.95 21.32 3.10
CA TYR A 62 -40.40 20.92 4.38
C TYR A 62 -39.62 22.06 5.04
N THR A 63 -39.73 22.12 6.36
CA THR A 63 -38.94 22.98 7.21
C THR A 63 -38.16 22.13 8.21
N VAL A 64 -36.82 22.26 8.24
CA VAL A 64 -35.98 21.65 9.27
C VAL A 64 -35.80 22.66 10.39
N ALA A 65 -36.27 22.33 11.59
CA ALA A 65 -36.17 23.17 12.78
C ALA A 65 -35.24 22.54 13.83
N TYR A 66 -34.19 23.25 14.25
CA TYR A 66 -33.28 22.79 15.30
C TYR A 66 -32.54 23.97 15.94
N ARG A 67 -32.32 23.92 17.26
CA ARG A 67 -31.57 24.96 18.02
C ARG A 67 -32.02 26.41 17.70
N GLY A 68 -33.32 26.62 17.53
CA GLY A 68 -33.90 27.93 17.19
C GLY A 68 -33.68 28.39 15.74
N LYS A 69 -33.08 27.56 14.87
CA LYS A 69 -32.99 27.78 13.43
C LYS A 69 -34.16 27.11 12.72
N HIS A 70 -34.70 27.78 11.71
CA HIS A 70 -35.71 27.27 10.79
C HIS A 70 -35.15 27.34 9.37
N ILE A 71 -35.04 26.20 8.71
CA ILE A 71 -34.61 26.11 7.31
C ILE A 71 -35.82 25.69 6.50
N GLU A 72 -36.45 26.67 5.88
CA GLU A 72 -37.73 26.54 5.17
C GLU A 72 -37.54 26.29 3.68
N GLY A 73 -38.61 25.89 3.00
CA GLY A 73 -38.64 25.77 1.54
C GLY A 73 -37.88 24.57 0.98
N ILE A 74 -37.61 23.56 1.81
CA ILE A 74 -36.94 22.33 1.38
C ILE A 74 -37.94 21.50 0.58
N LYS A 75 -37.66 21.24 -0.71
CA LYS A 75 -38.54 20.46 -1.59
C LYS A 75 -38.15 18.99 -1.72
N ASN A 76 -36.90 18.65 -1.41
CA ASN A 76 -36.41 17.28 -1.38
C ASN A 76 -36.63 16.66 0.00
N THR A 77 -36.36 15.36 0.14
CA THR A 77 -36.54 14.64 1.40
C THR A 77 -35.23 14.39 2.16
N GLN A 78 -34.24 15.26 1.94
CA GLN A 78 -32.92 15.14 2.56
C GLN A 78 -32.35 16.51 2.87
N TYR A 79 -31.66 16.62 4.02
CA TYR A 79 -30.97 17.84 4.40
C TYR A 79 -29.70 17.55 5.22
N LEU A 80 -28.62 18.27 4.93
CA LEU A 80 -27.35 18.15 5.66
C LEU A 80 -27.26 19.22 6.75
N LEU A 81 -27.33 18.80 8.01
CA LEU A 81 -26.97 19.63 9.15
C LEU A 81 -25.45 19.73 9.22
N LYS A 82 -24.86 20.85 8.81
CA LYS A 82 -23.40 21.06 8.79
C LYS A 82 -22.92 21.88 9.99
N ASN A 83 -21.62 21.79 10.29
CA ASN A 83 -20.92 22.61 11.28
C ASN A 83 -21.52 22.50 12.71
N LEU A 84 -21.98 21.30 13.08
CA LEU A 84 -22.44 21.04 14.44
C LEU A 84 -21.24 21.00 15.41
N PRO A 85 -21.40 21.38 16.69
CA PRO A 85 -20.33 21.20 17.67
C PRO A 85 -20.13 19.70 17.95
N PHE A 86 -18.92 19.33 18.36
CA PHE A 86 -18.68 17.98 18.88
C PHE A 86 -19.42 17.76 20.21
N ASP A 87 -19.55 16.50 20.62
CA ASP A 87 -20.12 16.08 21.91
C ASP A 87 -21.52 16.70 22.16
N SER A 88 -22.32 16.83 21.09
CA SER A 88 -23.59 17.52 21.11
C SER A 88 -24.74 16.59 20.75
N ASN A 89 -25.74 16.53 21.62
CA ASN A 89 -27.06 16.06 21.25
C ASN A 89 -27.79 17.16 20.47
N ILE A 90 -28.25 16.83 19.28
CA ILE A 90 -29.05 17.69 18.42
C ILE A 90 -30.47 17.12 18.41
N GLU A 91 -31.38 17.90 18.97
CA GLU A 91 -32.80 17.65 18.90
C GLU A 91 -33.42 18.68 17.96
N GLY A 92 -34.35 18.20 17.14
CA GLY A 92 -35.06 19.04 16.20
C GLY A 92 -36.28 18.34 15.63
N SER A 93 -36.87 18.97 14.63
CA SER A 93 -37.99 18.41 13.88
C SER A 93 -37.90 18.73 12.40
N VAL A 94 -38.47 17.85 11.60
CA VAL A 94 -38.83 18.15 10.22
C VAL A 94 -40.34 18.40 10.22
N ILE A 95 -40.75 19.48 9.59
CA ILE A 95 -42.15 19.93 9.52
C ILE A 95 -42.54 19.86 8.05
N ALA A 96 -43.55 19.08 7.70
CA ALA A 96 -44.18 19.13 6.38
C ALA A 96 -45.31 20.17 6.43
N GLN A 97 -45.37 21.06 5.45
CA GLN A 97 -46.37 22.12 5.35
C GLN A 97 -47.00 22.12 3.97
N ASP A 98 -48.33 22.15 3.93
CA ASP A 98 -49.10 22.37 2.70
C ASP A 98 -49.18 23.88 2.37
N GLY A 99 -49.68 24.20 1.18
CA GLY A 99 -49.85 25.58 0.72
C GLY A 99 -51.00 26.36 1.37
N LYS A 100 -51.81 25.71 2.21
CA LYS A 100 -53.03 26.25 2.84
C LYS A 100 -52.93 26.36 4.37
N GLY A 101 -51.79 26.02 4.95
CA GLY A 101 -51.46 26.22 6.37
C GLY A 101 -51.58 24.97 7.25
N GLY A 102 -51.90 23.80 6.70
CA GLY A 102 -51.82 22.53 7.41
C GLY A 102 -50.38 22.03 7.53
N SER A 103 -50.09 21.33 8.63
CA SER A 103 -48.74 20.83 8.87
C SER A 103 -48.71 19.55 9.70
N SER A 104 -47.71 18.72 9.45
CA SER A 104 -47.31 17.60 10.31
C SER A 104 -45.85 17.73 10.69
N THR A 105 -45.48 17.16 11.84
CA THR A 105 -44.15 17.33 12.42
C THR A 105 -43.61 16.01 12.95
N THR A 106 -42.41 15.65 12.50
CA THR A 106 -41.67 14.49 13.00
C THR A 106 -40.37 14.95 13.67
N LYS A 107 -40.16 14.53 14.92
CA LYS A 107 -38.95 14.85 15.68
C LYS A 107 -37.78 13.96 15.25
N PHE A 108 -36.57 14.48 15.35
CA PHE A 108 -35.34 13.70 15.24
C PHE A 108 -34.41 14.01 16.40
N ILE A 109 -33.62 13.01 16.77
CA ILE A 109 -32.53 13.13 17.75
C ILE A 109 -31.29 12.52 17.10
N THR A 110 -30.16 13.20 17.21
CA THR A 110 -28.86 12.71 16.75
C THR A 110 -27.76 13.21 17.67
N GLN A 111 -26.65 12.48 17.71
CA GLN A 111 -25.47 12.86 18.47
C GLN A 111 -24.29 13.07 17.52
N THR A 112 -23.49 14.11 17.75
CA THR A 112 -22.24 14.33 17.02
C THR A 112 -21.09 13.53 17.62
N ALA A 113 -20.01 13.34 16.86
CA ALA A 113 -18.84 12.60 17.35
C ALA A 113 -18.20 13.32 18.55
N SER A 114 -17.42 12.57 19.33
CA SER A 114 -16.57 13.21 20.32
C SER A 114 -15.48 14.06 19.69
N GLY A 115 -15.23 15.21 20.31
CA GLY A 115 -14.19 16.15 19.91
C GLY A 115 -12.79 15.69 20.28
N TYR A 116 -12.69 14.65 21.11
CA TYR A 116 -11.44 14.01 21.50
C TYR A 116 -11.41 12.54 21.06
N ILE A 117 -10.20 12.03 20.83
CA ILE A 117 -9.90 10.66 20.43
C ILE A 117 -9.02 10.08 21.53
N ALA A 118 -9.33 8.88 22.00
CA ALA A 118 -8.49 8.22 23.00
C ALA A 118 -7.12 7.84 22.41
N ILE A 119 -6.04 8.15 23.13
CA ILE A 119 -4.65 7.76 22.85
C ILE A 119 -4.14 6.99 24.08
N PRO A 120 -4.48 5.70 24.21
CA PRO A 120 -4.19 4.94 25.42
C PRO A 120 -2.70 4.63 25.62
N ASP A 121 -1.91 4.63 24.54
CA ASP A 121 -0.46 4.41 24.62
C ASP A 121 0.25 5.71 24.99
N SER A 122 0.73 5.78 26.23
CA SER A 122 1.41 6.96 26.73
C SER A 122 2.69 7.34 25.97
N ALA A 123 3.36 6.40 25.29
CA ALA A 123 4.53 6.70 24.47
C ALA A 123 4.10 7.33 23.14
N PHE A 124 2.99 6.87 22.56
CA PHE A 124 2.40 7.51 21.39
C PHE A 124 1.93 8.93 21.70
N GLU A 125 1.24 9.13 22.82
CA GLU A 125 0.81 10.45 23.26
C GLU A 125 1.99 11.42 23.50
N ASN A 126 3.04 10.98 24.20
CA ASN A 126 4.24 11.82 24.38
C ASN A 126 4.87 12.23 23.05
N GLU A 127 4.80 11.36 22.04
CA GLU A 127 5.32 11.64 20.71
C GLU A 127 4.47 12.69 19.99
N LEU A 128 3.14 12.59 20.07
CA LEU A 128 2.21 13.60 19.54
C LEU A 128 2.42 14.97 20.20
N ILE A 129 2.62 15.01 21.51
CA ILE A 129 2.96 16.25 22.25
C ILE A 129 4.31 16.80 21.78
N ARG A 130 5.34 15.95 21.62
CA ARG A 130 6.67 16.39 21.17
C ARG A 130 6.62 17.02 19.78
N GLN A 131 5.76 16.52 18.91
CA GLN A 131 5.52 17.06 17.57
C GLN A 131 4.57 18.26 17.55
N LYS A 132 4.08 18.71 18.71
CA LYS A 132 3.10 19.81 18.86
C LYS A 132 1.77 19.53 18.17
N ILE A 133 1.43 18.25 18.02
CA ILE A 133 0.14 17.80 17.51
C ILE A 133 -0.88 17.78 18.65
N ASP A 134 -0.43 17.39 19.84
CA ASP A 134 -1.21 17.34 21.08
C ASP A 134 -0.71 18.38 22.11
N ASP A 135 -1.58 18.78 23.04
CA ASP A 135 -1.31 19.91 23.95
C ASP A 135 -0.87 19.49 25.36
N LYS A 136 -1.32 18.34 25.83
CA LYS A 136 -1.02 17.81 27.16
C LYS A 136 -1.12 16.30 27.15
N LYS A 137 -0.66 15.70 28.25
CA LYS A 137 -0.72 14.26 28.46
C LYS A 137 -1.93 13.91 29.31
N ASP A 138 -3.07 13.64 28.67
CA ASP A 138 -4.34 13.29 29.32
C ASP A 138 -5.05 12.04 28.73
N GLY A 139 -4.33 11.26 27.92
CA GLY A 139 -4.79 10.02 27.29
C GLY A 139 -5.69 10.23 26.07
N GLN A 140 -5.72 11.44 25.51
CA GLN A 140 -6.61 11.79 24.41
C GLN A 140 -6.05 12.94 23.57
N ILE A 141 -6.50 13.04 22.32
CA ILE A 141 -6.11 14.11 21.40
C ILE A 141 -7.36 14.77 20.80
N ALA A 142 -7.31 16.08 20.58
CA ALA A 142 -8.37 16.78 19.88
C ALA A 142 -8.50 16.27 18.43
N ARG A 143 -9.70 15.83 18.02
CA ARG A 143 -10.01 15.40 16.63
C ARG A 143 -9.67 16.48 15.60
N SER A 144 -9.84 17.76 15.94
CA SER A 144 -9.45 18.84 15.04
C SER A 144 -7.93 18.88 14.77
N ALA A 145 -7.11 18.39 15.69
CA ALA A 145 -5.67 18.27 15.51
C ALA A 145 -5.32 17.13 14.56
N THR A 146 -5.93 15.96 14.71
CA THR A 146 -5.68 14.79 13.84
C THR A 146 -5.99 15.10 12.37
N LEU A 147 -7.04 15.87 12.09
CA LEU A 147 -7.43 16.26 10.73
C LEU A 147 -6.43 17.21 10.03
N ARG A 148 -5.52 17.86 10.78
CA ARG A 148 -4.47 18.73 10.21
C ARG A 148 -3.19 17.99 9.86
N VAL A 149 -3.07 16.73 10.31
CA VAL A 149 -1.84 15.94 10.14
C VAL A 149 -1.91 15.17 8.83
N THR A 150 -0.98 15.48 7.93
CA THR A 150 -0.78 14.76 6.66
C THR A 150 0.42 13.81 6.69
N GLU A 151 1.34 14.02 7.64
CA GLU A 151 2.54 13.22 7.84
C GLU A 151 2.76 12.98 9.33
N LEU A 152 3.06 11.74 9.71
CA LEU A 152 3.28 11.36 11.10
C LEU A 152 4.49 10.43 11.20
N VAL A 153 5.50 10.86 11.96
CA VAL A 153 6.74 10.11 12.17
C VAL A 153 6.91 9.77 13.65
N VAL A 154 6.63 8.53 14.03
CA VAL A 154 6.67 8.05 15.42
C VAL A 154 7.67 6.90 15.60
N ALA A 155 8.71 6.87 14.76
CA ALA A 155 9.71 5.82 14.72
C ALA A 155 10.60 5.73 15.97
N GLY A 156 10.87 4.51 16.46
CA GLY A 156 11.86 4.27 17.51
C GLY A 156 11.47 4.80 18.90
N LYS A 157 10.17 4.82 19.24
CA LYS A 157 9.63 5.47 20.45
C LYS A 157 9.12 4.50 21.51
N LEU A 158 9.34 3.20 21.32
CA LEU A 158 8.85 2.13 22.21
C LEU A 158 7.32 2.08 22.31
N ILE A 159 6.63 2.56 21.27
CA ILE A 159 5.17 2.53 21.17
C ILE A 159 4.70 1.09 21.02
N ARG A 160 3.66 0.71 21.75
CA ARG A 160 3.05 -0.63 21.69
C ARG A 160 1.70 -0.63 20.99
N ASN A 161 1.04 0.52 20.95
CA ASN A 161 -0.28 0.66 20.34
C ASN A 161 -0.46 2.05 19.70
N LEU A 162 -0.98 2.08 18.47
CA LEU A 162 -1.35 3.31 17.75
C LEU A 162 -2.86 3.59 17.76
N SER A 163 -3.65 2.98 18.66
CA SER A 163 -5.07 3.32 18.81
C SER A 163 -5.28 4.84 18.88
N GLY A 164 -6.27 5.32 18.11
CA GLY A 164 -6.52 6.73 17.82
C GLY A 164 -5.98 7.19 16.46
N ILE A 165 -5.07 6.41 15.83
CA ILE A 165 -4.56 6.69 14.48
C ILE A 165 -5.67 6.70 13.42
N GLU A 166 -6.77 6.00 13.66
CA GLU A 166 -7.94 5.96 12.78
C GLU A 166 -8.59 7.34 12.57
N ALA A 167 -8.34 8.30 13.47
CA ALA A 167 -8.82 9.67 13.36
C ALA A 167 -7.94 10.57 12.46
N PHE A 168 -6.76 10.10 12.04
CA PHE A 168 -5.82 10.82 11.18
C PHE A 168 -6.18 10.54 9.70
N THR A 169 -7.39 10.92 9.31
CA THR A 169 -7.97 10.55 8.00
C THR A 169 -7.31 11.22 6.80
N ASN A 170 -6.63 12.35 7.01
CA ASN A 170 -5.84 13.06 5.99
C ASN A 170 -4.36 12.61 5.94
N LEU A 171 -3.99 11.57 6.70
CA LEU A 171 -2.63 11.07 6.76
C LEU A 171 -2.23 10.41 5.43
N THR A 172 -1.18 10.95 4.80
CA THR A 172 -0.60 10.47 3.54
C THR A 172 0.72 9.73 3.75
N TYR A 173 1.42 10.02 4.85
CA TYR A 173 2.71 9.43 5.20
C TYR A 173 2.69 8.99 6.67
N LEU A 174 2.96 7.71 6.92
CA LEU A 174 3.14 7.16 8.26
C LEU A 174 4.47 6.42 8.35
N ASP A 175 5.35 6.88 9.24
CA ASP A 175 6.53 6.14 9.68
C ASP A 175 6.38 5.80 11.16
N CYS A 176 6.18 4.52 11.45
CA CYS A 176 6.06 3.96 12.79
C CYS A 176 7.05 2.82 13.06
N GLN A 177 8.17 2.79 12.32
CA GLN A 177 9.16 1.72 12.41
C GLN A 177 9.91 1.67 13.75
N GLY A 178 10.49 0.52 14.08
CA GLY A 178 11.36 0.39 15.26
C GLY A 178 10.61 0.52 16.59
N ASN A 179 9.35 0.13 16.61
CA ASN A 179 8.48 0.15 17.80
C ASN A 179 8.20 -1.29 18.27
N ARG A 180 7.15 -1.48 19.08
CA ARG A 180 6.71 -2.78 19.61
C ARG A 180 5.23 -3.04 19.30
N LEU A 181 4.78 -2.59 18.13
CA LEU A 181 3.40 -2.78 17.67
C LEU A 181 3.16 -4.26 17.39
N THR A 182 2.08 -4.83 17.92
CA THR A 182 1.68 -6.22 17.66
C THR A 182 0.58 -6.33 16.60
N ALA A 183 -0.16 -5.24 16.40
CA ALA A 183 -1.17 -5.05 15.36
C ALA A 183 -1.12 -3.61 14.87
N LEU A 184 -1.51 -3.40 13.62
CA LEU A 184 -1.62 -2.08 13.01
C LEU A 184 -2.83 -2.04 12.07
N HIS A 185 -3.83 -1.24 12.44
CA HIS A 185 -5.08 -1.12 11.69
C HIS A 185 -5.22 0.29 11.13
N LEU A 186 -5.22 0.41 9.81
CA LEU A 186 -5.17 1.69 9.09
C LEU A 186 -6.33 1.87 8.11
N ASN A 187 -7.39 1.06 8.23
CA ASN A 187 -8.54 1.08 7.33
C ASN A 187 -9.32 2.42 7.30
N SER A 188 -9.09 3.32 8.26
CA SER A 188 -9.65 4.69 8.22
C SER A 188 -8.70 5.71 7.57
N ASN A 189 -7.41 5.39 7.43
CA ASN A 189 -6.37 6.24 6.84
C ASN A 189 -6.36 6.08 5.32
N THR A 190 -7.50 6.36 4.68
CA THR A 190 -7.74 6.10 3.24
C THR A 190 -6.88 6.95 2.30
N ALA A 191 -6.32 8.07 2.80
CA ALA A 191 -5.41 8.94 2.05
C ALA A 191 -3.95 8.47 2.04
N LEU A 192 -3.62 7.37 2.75
CA LEU A 192 -2.25 6.92 2.95
C LEU A 192 -1.59 6.48 1.63
N LYS A 193 -0.39 7.02 1.38
CA LYS A 193 0.45 6.74 0.20
C LYS A 193 1.75 6.05 0.55
N TYR A 194 2.30 6.37 1.72
CA TYR A 194 3.53 5.77 2.23
C TYR A 194 3.26 5.19 3.62
N LEU A 195 3.64 3.93 3.80
CA LEU A 195 3.62 3.25 5.08
C LEU A 195 4.96 2.59 5.36
N ASP A 196 5.63 3.04 6.41
CA ASP A 196 6.72 2.31 7.03
C ASP A 196 6.32 1.86 8.44
N CYS A 197 6.19 0.54 8.62
CA CYS A 197 5.93 -0.12 9.88
C CYS A 197 6.96 -1.22 10.18
N HIS A 198 8.14 -1.14 9.56
CA HIS A 198 9.17 -2.16 9.70
C HIS A 198 9.76 -2.25 11.12
N SER A 199 10.45 -3.34 11.44
CA SER A 199 11.08 -3.54 12.76
C SER A 199 10.08 -3.37 13.93
N ASN A 200 8.97 -4.10 13.86
CA ASN A 200 7.94 -4.16 14.91
C ASN A 200 7.65 -5.65 15.25
N GLU A 201 6.56 -5.91 15.97
CA GLU A 201 6.08 -7.25 16.30
C GLU A 201 4.74 -7.56 15.63
N ILE A 202 4.44 -6.92 14.49
CA ILE A 202 3.11 -6.93 13.87
C ILE A 202 2.80 -8.32 13.34
N SER A 203 1.68 -8.87 13.80
CA SER A 203 1.11 -10.13 13.33
C SER A 203 -0.22 -9.94 12.59
N ASP A 204 -0.85 -8.77 12.76
CA ASP A 204 -2.08 -8.37 12.09
C ASP A 204 -1.94 -6.94 11.53
N LEU A 205 -1.79 -6.84 10.21
CA LEU A 205 -1.72 -5.58 9.47
C LEU A 205 -2.98 -5.45 8.61
N GLN A 206 -3.75 -4.38 8.82
CA GLN A 206 -4.98 -4.11 8.06
C GLN A 206 -4.86 -2.78 7.31
N ILE A 207 -4.79 -2.87 5.99
CA ILE A 207 -4.58 -1.73 5.07
C ILE A 207 -5.51 -1.80 3.84
N ASP A 208 -6.57 -2.58 3.91
CA ASP A 208 -7.50 -2.87 2.81
C ASP A 208 -8.12 -1.62 2.17
N GLN A 209 -8.31 -0.56 2.96
CA GLN A 209 -8.89 0.70 2.51
C GLN A 209 -7.86 1.75 2.07
N CYS A 210 -6.56 1.45 2.21
CA CYS A 210 -5.48 2.32 1.74
C CYS A 210 -5.23 2.09 0.23
N ALA A 211 -6.26 2.28 -0.60
CA ALA A 211 -6.20 1.97 -2.04
C ALA A 211 -5.16 2.80 -2.81
N GLY A 212 -4.82 3.99 -2.28
CA GLY A 212 -3.78 4.88 -2.80
C GLY A 212 -2.37 4.61 -2.28
N LEU A 213 -2.14 3.52 -1.54
CA LEU A 213 -0.82 3.19 -1.00
C LEU A 213 0.15 2.83 -2.15
N GLU A 214 1.24 3.57 -2.25
CA GLU A 214 2.26 3.47 -3.31
C GLU A 214 3.51 2.72 -2.82
N GLU A 215 3.86 2.86 -1.53
CA GLU A 215 5.01 2.23 -0.91
C GLU A 215 4.65 1.59 0.44
N LEU A 216 5.08 0.34 0.63
CA LEU A 216 4.86 -0.44 1.84
C LEU A 216 6.16 -1.09 2.34
N TYR A 217 6.60 -0.68 3.53
CA TYR A 217 7.71 -1.27 4.25
C TYR A 217 7.20 -1.92 5.53
N CYS A 218 7.11 -3.25 5.53
CA CYS A 218 6.62 -4.06 6.65
C CYS A 218 7.57 -5.22 7.00
N GLN A 219 8.83 -5.13 6.57
CA GLN A 219 9.87 -6.10 6.89
C GLN A 219 10.16 -6.19 8.40
N ILE A 220 10.74 -7.31 8.83
CA ILE A 220 11.13 -7.55 10.23
C ILE A 220 9.91 -7.39 11.16
N ASN A 221 8.92 -8.25 10.93
CA ASN A 221 7.68 -8.33 11.70
C ASN A 221 7.34 -9.82 11.94
N LYS A 222 6.11 -10.11 12.38
CA LYS A 222 5.61 -11.47 12.66
C LYS A 222 4.43 -11.83 11.74
N LEU A 223 4.39 -11.28 10.53
CA LEU A 223 3.28 -11.49 9.59
C LEU A 223 3.29 -12.94 9.08
N GLY A 224 2.26 -13.71 9.43
CA GLY A 224 1.99 -15.02 8.82
C GLY A 224 1.16 -14.91 7.53
N ARG A 225 0.48 -13.79 7.34
CA ARG A 225 -0.29 -13.43 6.14
C ARG A 225 -0.13 -11.93 5.87
N LEU A 226 -0.23 -11.56 4.60
CA LEU A 226 -0.27 -10.17 4.16
C LEU A 226 -1.27 -10.09 3.00
N ASP A 227 -2.40 -9.43 3.22
CA ASP A 227 -3.35 -9.12 2.15
C ASP A 227 -3.09 -7.70 1.68
N ILE A 228 -2.68 -7.57 0.42
CA ILE A 228 -2.47 -6.29 -0.26
C ILE A 228 -3.32 -6.18 -1.52
N THR A 229 -4.28 -7.09 -1.73
CA THR A 229 -5.01 -7.22 -3.00
C THR A 229 -5.86 -5.99 -3.35
N LYS A 230 -6.11 -5.11 -2.38
CA LYS A 230 -6.82 -3.82 -2.54
C LYS A 230 -5.88 -2.62 -2.75
N ASN A 231 -4.59 -2.76 -2.48
CA ASN A 231 -3.59 -1.70 -2.58
C ASN A 231 -2.99 -1.63 -3.99
N MET A 232 -3.84 -1.48 -5.00
CA MET A 232 -3.45 -1.64 -6.43
C MET A 232 -2.51 -0.54 -6.96
N ALA A 233 -2.32 0.54 -6.19
CA ALA A 233 -1.37 1.61 -6.50
C ALA A 233 0.08 1.27 -6.11
N LEU A 234 0.33 0.19 -5.36
CA LEU A 234 1.67 -0.17 -4.88
C LEU A 234 2.66 -0.33 -6.03
N THR A 235 3.82 0.31 -5.86
CA THR A 235 4.98 0.22 -6.76
C THR A 235 6.19 -0.41 -6.07
N GLU A 236 6.21 -0.40 -4.75
CA GLU A 236 7.32 -0.90 -3.93
C GLU A 236 6.78 -1.61 -2.67
N VAL A 237 7.19 -2.87 -2.48
CA VAL A 237 6.79 -3.68 -1.33
C VAL A 237 7.99 -4.38 -0.73
N TRP A 238 8.29 -4.07 0.53
CA TRP A 238 9.32 -4.72 1.34
C TRP A 238 8.64 -5.44 2.51
N CYS A 239 8.55 -6.77 2.41
CA CYS A 239 7.94 -7.61 3.45
C CYS A 239 8.87 -8.77 3.87
N PHE A 240 10.18 -8.59 3.69
CA PHE A 240 11.19 -9.59 4.06
C PHE A 240 11.28 -9.81 5.57
N SER A 241 11.83 -10.94 5.99
CA SER A 241 11.94 -11.31 7.42
C SER A 241 10.58 -11.30 8.14
N ASN A 242 9.65 -12.10 7.61
CA ASN A 242 8.35 -12.39 8.18
C ASN A 242 8.13 -13.92 8.20
N ALA A 243 6.89 -14.38 8.37
CA ALA A 243 6.51 -15.79 8.34
C ALA A 243 5.54 -16.12 7.20
N LEU A 244 5.60 -15.39 6.08
CA LEU A 244 4.66 -15.55 4.97
C LEU A 244 4.86 -16.91 4.28
N GLY A 245 3.79 -17.72 4.25
CA GLY A 245 3.73 -18.94 3.44
C GLY A 245 3.19 -18.72 2.02
N TYR A 246 2.51 -17.59 1.81
CA TYR A 246 1.89 -17.19 0.54
C TYR A 246 1.79 -15.66 0.46
N LEU A 247 1.86 -15.11 -0.75
CA LEU A 247 1.60 -13.70 -1.03
C LEU A 247 0.95 -13.56 -2.41
N ASP A 248 -0.24 -12.97 -2.47
CA ASP A 248 -0.92 -12.63 -3.73
C ASP A 248 -0.58 -11.21 -4.16
N ILE A 249 0.15 -11.08 -5.27
CA ILE A 249 0.52 -9.81 -5.90
C ILE A 249 -0.12 -9.64 -7.28
N SER A 250 -1.10 -10.48 -7.64
CA SER A 250 -1.71 -10.52 -8.97
C SER A 250 -2.46 -9.23 -9.34
N LYS A 251 -2.91 -8.47 -8.35
CA LYS A 251 -3.59 -7.16 -8.52
C LYS A 251 -2.62 -5.98 -8.54
N ILE A 252 -1.35 -6.18 -8.18
CA ILE A 252 -0.38 -5.10 -8.00
C ILE A 252 0.42 -4.90 -9.29
N ILE A 253 -0.29 -4.53 -10.35
CA ILE A 253 0.26 -4.58 -11.72
C ILE A 253 1.34 -3.53 -11.99
N HIS A 254 1.44 -2.49 -11.15
CA HIS A 254 2.44 -1.42 -11.26
C HIS A 254 3.69 -1.66 -10.40
N LEU A 255 3.82 -2.85 -9.78
CA LEU A 255 4.93 -3.20 -8.92
C LEU A 255 6.28 -3.17 -9.68
N LYS A 256 7.24 -2.42 -9.15
CA LYS A 256 8.60 -2.26 -9.68
C LYS A 256 9.64 -2.95 -8.80
N LYS A 257 9.47 -2.89 -7.48
CA LYS A 257 10.39 -3.51 -6.52
C LYS A 257 9.62 -4.39 -5.55
N LEU A 258 10.10 -5.62 -5.37
CA LEU A 258 9.53 -6.58 -4.46
C LEU A 258 10.63 -7.28 -3.65
N SER A 259 10.51 -7.22 -2.33
CA SER A 259 11.34 -8.02 -1.42
C SER A 259 10.48 -8.88 -0.51
N VAL A 260 10.50 -10.19 -0.77
CA VAL A 260 9.84 -11.25 0.01
C VAL A 260 10.87 -12.18 0.67
N ALA A 261 12.13 -11.75 0.77
CA ALA A 261 13.20 -12.58 1.30
C ALA A 261 12.97 -13.01 2.76
N TYR A 262 13.62 -14.08 3.21
CA TYR A 262 13.48 -14.57 4.60
C TYR A 262 12.01 -14.78 5.01
N ASN A 263 11.28 -15.57 4.21
CA ASN A 263 9.91 -15.98 4.49
C ASN A 263 9.82 -17.52 4.36
N GLN A 264 8.62 -18.07 4.18
CA GLN A 264 8.36 -19.49 4.05
C GLN A 264 7.65 -19.83 2.73
N LEU A 265 7.83 -19.00 1.70
CA LEU A 265 7.16 -19.15 0.41
C LEU A 265 7.65 -20.40 -0.32
N ASN A 266 6.72 -21.22 -0.81
CA ASN A 266 7.02 -22.35 -1.70
C ASN A 266 6.94 -21.96 -3.19
N SER A 267 6.23 -20.87 -3.48
CA SER A 267 6.06 -20.30 -4.82
C SER A 267 5.81 -18.80 -4.70
N ILE A 268 6.14 -18.06 -5.76
CA ILE A 268 5.75 -16.66 -5.93
C ILE A 268 5.42 -16.45 -7.41
N ASP A 269 4.20 -15.96 -7.70
CA ASP A 269 3.78 -15.65 -9.07
C ASP A 269 3.97 -14.16 -9.33
N VAL A 270 4.95 -13.84 -10.18
CA VAL A 270 5.28 -12.47 -10.61
C VAL A 270 4.82 -12.17 -12.04
N SER A 271 3.97 -13.02 -12.63
CA SER A 271 3.59 -12.96 -14.05
C SER A 271 2.78 -11.71 -14.42
N LYS A 272 2.10 -11.09 -13.44
CA LYS A 272 1.33 -9.85 -13.62
C LYS A 272 2.15 -8.59 -13.38
N ASN A 273 3.31 -8.70 -12.76
CA ASN A 273 4.16 -7.58 -12.36
C ASN A 273 5.19 -7.30 -13.47
N ILE A 274 4.70 -6.95 -14.66
CA ILE A 274 5.55 -6.81 -15.87
C ILE A 274 6.55 -5.65 -15.80
N PHE A 275 6.35 -4.71 -14.87
CA PHE A 275 7.23 -3.57 -14.63
C PHE A 275 8.29 -3.84 -13.56
N LEU A 276 8.41 -5.08 -13.07
CA LEU A 276 9.36 -5.44 -12.02
C LEU A 276 10.81 -5.23 -12.51
N THR A 277 11.54 -4.36 -11.82
CA THR A 277 12.97 -4.07 -12.06
C THR A 277 13.85 -4.75 -11.02
N GLU A 278 13.32 -5.01 -9.83
CA GLU A 278 14.04 -5.66 -8.74
C GLU A 278 13.17 -6.70 -8.03
N LEU A 279 13.72 -7.91 -7.89
CA LEU A 279 13.10 -9.00 -7.16
C LEU A 279 14.09 -9.61 -6.17
N SER A 280 13.75 -9.54 -4.89
CA SER A 280 14.42 -10.28 -3.82
C SER A 280 13.48 -11.32 -3.23
N CYS A 281 13.76 -12.59 -3.49
CA CYS A 281 13.02 -13.74 -2.97
C CYS A 281 13.96 -14.77 -2.30
N SER A 282 15.16 -14.34 -1.91
CA SER A 282 16.13 -15.19 -1.21
C SER A 282 15.60 -15.76 0.10
N PHE A 283 16.19 -16.86 0.59
CA PHE A 283 15.82 -17.50 1.86
C PHE A 283 14.32 -17.82 1.95
N ASN A 284 13.85 -18.61 0.98
CA ASN A 284 12.50 -19.17 0.93
C ASN A 284 12.60 -20.68 0.63
N LYS A 285 11.52 -21.30 0.17
CA LYS A 285 11.45 -22.71 -0.21
C LYS A 285 11.06 -22.88 -1.68
N LEU A 286 11.41 -21.90 -2.53
CA LEU A 286 11.04 -21.89 -3.93
C LEU A 286 11.72 -23.04 -4.67
N THR A 287 10.95 -23.86 -5.37
CA THR A 287 11.47 -24.93 -6.24
C THR A 287 11.56 -24.50 -7.71
N THR A 288 10.77 -23.49 -8.09
CA THR A 288 10.71 -22.89 -9.42
C THR A 288 10.53 -21.38 -9.29
N LEU A 289 10.95 -20.66 -10.33
CA LEU A 289 10.76 -19.21 -10.44
C LEU A 289 10.59 -18.84 -11.91
N ASP A 290 9.37 -18.53 -12.32
CA ASP A 290 9.08 -18.09 -13.69
C ASP A 290 9.22 -16.57 -13.80
N LEU A 291 10.19 -16.13 -14.61
CA LEU A 291 10.48 -14.72 -14.87
C LEU A 291 10.20 -14.31 -16.32
N SER A 292 9.48 -15.16 -17.08
CA SER A 292 9.26 -14.99 -18.51
C SER A 292 8.52 -13.69 -18.89
N LYS A 293 7.83 -13.06 -17.93
CA LYS A 293 7.10 -11.79 -18.12
C LYS A 293 7.85 -10.56 -17.61
N ASN A 294 8.90 -10.74 -16.81
CA ASN A 294 9.60 -9.64 -16.13
C ASN A 294 10.78 -9.16 -16.97
N THR A 295 10.52 -8.70 -18.20
CA THR A 295 11.56 -8.32 -19.18
C THR A 295 12.37 -7.09 -18.76
N GLN A 296 11.86 -6.32 -17.79
CA GLN A 296 12.51 -5.13 -17.24
C GLN A 296 13.39 -5.41 -16.01
N LEU A 297 13.56 -6.68 -15.64
CA LEU A 297 14.29 -7.07 -14.43
C LEU A 297 15.79 -6.79 -14.58
N GLN A 298 16.33 -5.99 -13.66
CA GLN A 298 17.74 -5.58 -13.60
C GLN A 298 18.48 -6.25 -12.44
N TYR A 299 17.77 -6.50 -11.33
CA TYR A 299 18.32 -7.07 -10.11
C TYR A 299 17.50 -8.28 -9.68
N LEU A 300 18.16 -9.44 -9.57
CA LEU A 300 17.56 -10.67 -9.09
C LEU A 300 18.36 -11.27 -7.94
N TYR A 301 17.71 -11.39 -6.78
CA TYR A 301 18.22 -12.07 -5.61
C TYR A 301 17.30 -13.25 -5.27
N CYS A 302 17.70 -14.46 -5.65
CA CYS A 302 16.94 -15.70 -5.45
C CYS A 302 17.76 -16.78 -4.74
N SER A 303 18.75 -16.36 -3.95
CA SER A 303 19.64 -17.27 -3.23
C SER A 303 18.94 -18.08 -2.14
N ASP A 304 19.54 -19.17 -1.71
CA ASP A 304 19.09 -19.96 -0.55
C ASP A 304 17.63 -20.41 -0.73
N ASN A 305 17.39 -21.11 -1.83
CA ASN A 305 16.12 -21.72 -2.23
C ASN A 305 16.39 -23.16 -2.73
N LEU A 306 15.39 -23.78 -3.35
CA LEU A 306 15.46 -25.14 -3.91
C LEU A 306 15.29 -25.13 -5.44
N ILE A 307 15.70 -24.05 -6.10
CA ILE A 307 15.51 -23.87 -7.55
C ILE A 307 16.46 -24.79 -8.31
N SER A 308 15.90 -25.64 -9.16
CA SER A 308 16.66 -26.62 -9.98
C SER A 308 16.96 -26.13 -11.40
N ALA A 309 16.14 -25.23 -11.93
CA ALA A 309 16.33 -24.59 -13.23
C ALA A 309 15.88 -23.12 -13.17
N LEU A 310 16.63 -22.25 -13.85
CA LEU A 310 16.37 -20.82 -13.88
C LEU A 310 16.51 -20.31 -15.32
N ASP A 311 15.39 -19.96 -15.95
CA ASP A 311 15.37 -19.36 -17.28
C ASP A 311 15.42 -17.83 -17.18
N LEU A 312 16.50 -17.25 -17.70
CA LEU A 312 16.75 -15.81 -17.71
C LEU A 312 16.75 -15.22 -19.13
N SER A 313 16.28 -15.98 -20.13
CA SER A 313 16.34 -15.62 -21.54
C SER A 313 15.55 -14.36 -21.89
N LYS A 314 14.58 -13.98 -21.06
CA LYS A 314 13.73 -12.78 -21.22
C LYS A 314 14.25 -11.56 -20.46
N SER A 315 15.10 -11.74 -19.46
CA SER A 315 15.66 -10.65 -18.63
C SER A 315 16.96 -10.13 -19.24
N THR A 316 16.93 -9.68 -20.50
CA THR A 316 18.15 -9.35 -21.27
C THR A 316 18.93 -8.17 -20.71
N ILE A 317 18.29 -7.31 -19.91
CA ILE A 317 18.91 -6.16 -19.24
C ILE A 317 19.36 -6.45 -17.80
N LEU A 318 19.39 -7.73 -17.40
CA LEU A 318 19.80 -8.14 -16.05
C LEU A 318 21.25 -7.72 -15.78
N ASN A 319 21.44 -6.90 -14.76
CA ASN A 319 22.73 -6.37 -14.35
C ASN A 319 23.37 -7.18 -13.22
N SER A 320 22.55 -7.66 -12.29
CA SER A 320 23.00 -8.38 -11.10
C SER A 320 22.17 -9.64 -10.85
N LEU A 321 22.87 -10.78 -10.72
CA LEU A 321 22.26 -12.08 -10.44
C LEU A 321 22.90 -12.73 -9.21
N PHE A 322 22.09 -12.95 -8.19
CA PHE A 322 22.45 -13.68 -6.97
C PHE A 322 21.56 -14.91 -6.82
N CYS A 323 22.09 -16.06 -7.23
CA CYS A 323 21.39 -17.35 -7.25
C CYS A 323 22.15 -18.45 -6.48
N GLN A 324 23.04 -18.05 -5.56
CA GLN A 324 23.81 -19.01 -4.76
C GLN A 324 22.94 -19.87 -3.85
N SER A 325 23.47 -21.02 -3.42
CA SER A 325 22.76 -21.96 -2.52
C SER A 325 21.41 -22.40 -3.12
N ASN A 326 21.43 -22.91 -4.34
CA ASN A 326 20.28 -23.52 -5.01
C ASN A 326 20.68 -24.93 -5.51
N LEU A 327 19.84 -25.53 -6.35
CA LEU A 327 20.06 -26.88 -6.92
C LEU A 327 20.35 -26.81 -8.43
N LEU A 328 20.91 -25.70 -8.92
CA LEU A 328 21.15 -25.50 -10.35
C LEU A 328 22.24 -26.45 -10.85
N MET A 329 21.94 -27.21 -11.90
CA MET A 329 22.91 -28.05 -12.61
C MET A 329 23.46 -27.38 -13.88
N ALA A 330 22.71 -26.42 -14.43
CA ALA A 330 23.09 -25.60 -15.57
C ALA A 330 22.57 -24.18 -15.35
N LEU A 331 23.27 -23.22 -15.95
CA LEU A 331 22.90 -21.80 -15.92
C LEU A 331 23.26 -21.18 -17.27
N ASP A 332 22.25 -20.92 -18.09
CA ASP A 332 22.40 -20.18 -19.35
C ASP A 332 22.19 -18.68 -19.11
N ILE A 333 23.25 -17.91 -19.26
CA ILE A 333 23.27 -16.45 -19.13
C ILE A 333 23.70 -15.76 -20.43
N SER A 334 23.65 -16.48 -21.57
CA SER A 334 24.12 -16.00 -22.86
C SER A 334 23.35 -14.77 -23.39
N ARG A 335 22.12 -14.56 -22.91
CA ARG A 335 21.24 -13.42 -23.25
C ARG A 335 21.38 -12.23 -22.30
N ASN A 336 22.04 -12.39 -21.15
CA ASN A 336 22.17 -11.35 -20.13
C ASN A 336 23.48 -10.58 -20.33
N THR A 337 23.63 -9.94 -21.49
CA THR A 337 24.89 -9.28 -21.90
C THR A 337 25.26 -8.06 -21.05
N GLU A 338 24.31 -7.53 -20.28
CA GLU A 338 24.48 -6.42 -19.34
C GLU A 338 24.97 -6.83 -17.95
N LEU A 339 25.15 -8.14 -17.71
CA LEU A 339 25.50 -8.68 -16.40
C LEU A 339 26.89 -8.20 -15.95
N ALA A 340 26.93 -7.50 -14.82
CA ALA A 340 28.13 -6.98 -14.18
C ALA A 340 28.48 -7.77 -12.89
N HIS A 341 27.48 -8.32 -12.21
CA HIS A 341 27.64 -9.09 -10.98
C HIS A 341 26.98 -10.46 -11.10
N LEU A 342 27.77 -11.52 -10.96
CA LEU A 342 27.28 -12.89 -10.95
C LEU A 342 27.73 -13.61 -9.67
N GLN A 343 26.74 -14.06 -8.90
CA GLN A 343 26.92 -14.94 -7.77
C GLN A 343 26.09 -16.21 -7.97
N CYS A 344 26.76 -17.31 -8.32
CA CYS A 344 26.16 -18.62 -8.58
C CYS A 344 26.84 -19.75 -7.78
N SER A 345 27.53 -19.39 -6.68
CA SER A 345 28.20 -20.37 -5.80
C SER A 345 27.25 -21.35 -5.14
N LYS A 346 27.79 -22.46 -4.62
CA LYS A 346 27.00 -23.48 -3.89
C LYS A 346 25.81 -23.98 -4.72
N ASN A 347 26.08 -24.38 -5.94
CA ASN A 347 25.16 -25.08 -6.83
C ASN A 347 25.83 -26.39 -7.29
N SER A 348 25.32 -27.03 -8.34
CA SER A 348 25.90 -28.24 -8.93
C SER A 348 26.28 -28.01 -10.40
N LEU A 349 26.72 -26.79 -10.75
CA LEU A 349 27.05 -26.43 -12.11
C LEU A 349 28.26 -27.23 -12.61
N GLY A 350 28.08 -28.00 -13.69
CA GLY A 350 29.17 -28.72 -14.36
C GLY A 350 29.91 -27.88 -15.42
N ASN A 351 29.24 -26.86 -15.95
CA ASN A 351 29.78 -25.91 -16.92
C ASN A 351 29.21 -24.51 -16.65
N LEU A 352 29.98 -23.48 -16.99
CA LEU A 352 29.56 -22.09 -16.92
C LEU A 352 30.19 -21.30 -18.08
N ASP A 353 29.39 -21.03 -19.12
CA ASP A 353 29.80 -20.18 -20.24
C ASP A 353 29.47 -18.72 -19.94
N ILE A 354 30.52 -17.90 -19.76
CA ILE A 354 30.42 -16.47 -19.50
C ILE A 354 30.90 -15.61 -20.69
N SER A 355 31.09 -16.22 -21.86
CA SER A 355 31.72 -15.57 -23.03
C SER A 355 30.93 -14.38 -23.59
N LYS A 356 29.62 -14.34 -23.32
CA LYS A 356 28.72 -13.24 -23.71
C LYS A 356 28.62 -12.13 -22.67
N ASN A 357 29.04 -12.38 -21.43
CA ASN A 357 28.91 -11.46 -20.30
C ASN A 357 30.20 -10.63 -20.14
N THR A 358 30.60 -9.93 -21.19
CA THR A 358 31.88 -9.18 -21.26
C THR A 358 31.96 -7.98 -20.30
N LYS A 359 30.82 -7.61 -19.71
CA LYS A 359 30.69 -6.55 -18.70
C LYS A 359 30.88 -7.05 -17.26
N LEU A 360 31.08 -8.36 -17.04
CA LEU A 360 31.30 -8.91 -15.69
C LEU A 360 32.49 -8.23 -15.00
N LEU A 361 32.23 -7.74 -13.79
CA LEU A 361 33.20 -7.18 -12.86
C LEU A 361 33.43 -8.12 -11.68
N TYR A 362 32.37 -8.80 -11.22
CA TYR A 362 32.41 -9.70 -10.08
C TYR A 362 31.84 -11.07 -10.46
N LEU A 363 32.66 -12.11 -10.28
CA LEU A 363 32.26 -13.49 -10.49
C LEU A 363 32.54 -14.33 -9.24
N TYR A 364 31.47 -14.88 -8.67
CA TYR A 364 31.52 -15.85 -7.59
C TYR A 364 30.86 -17.15 -8.07
N CYS A 365 31.67 -18.17 -8.29
CA CYS A 365 31.24 -19.48 -8.79
C CYS A 365 31.79 -20.63 -7.94
N GLN A 366 32.25 -20.33 -6.72
CA GLN A 366 32.83 -21.33 -5.82
C GLN A 366 31.84 -22.41 -5.39
N SER A 367 32.36 -23.58 -4.98
CA SER A 367 31.52 -24.70 -4.53
C SER A 367 30.50 -25.13 -5.59
N ASN A 368 31.02 -25.44 -6.78
CA ASN A 368 30.29 -26.04 -7.90
C ASN A 368 31.07 -27.26 -8.40
N ASN A 369 30.64 -27.84 -9.52
CA ASN A 369 31.27 -29.00 -10.14
C ASN A 369 32.02 -28.63 -11.43
N LEU A 370 32.53 -27.39 -11.53
CA LEU A 370 33.15 -26.90 -12.77
C LEU A 370 34.49 -27.60 -13.02
N THR A 371 34.68 -28.12 -14.23
CA THR A 371 35.95 -28.70 -14.69
C THR A 371 36.77 -27.77 -15.58
N ASN A 372 36.12 -26.75 -16.14
CA ASN A 372 36.74 -25.71 -16.95
C ASN A 372 36.02 -24.37 -16.70
N LEU A 373 36.75 -23.27 -16.83
CA LEU A 373 36.22 -21.92 -16.76
C LEU A 373 37.05 -21.02 -17.69
N SER A 374 36.46 -20.63 -18.81
CA SER A 374 37.12 -19.75 -19.79
C SER A 374 36.85 -18.28 -19.47
N LEU A 375 37.92 -17.49 -19.33
CA LEU A 375 37.86 -16.08 -18.88
C LEU A 375 38.32 -15.06 -19.95
N TYR A 376 38.69 -15.52 -21.14
CA TYR A 376 39.36 -14.71 -22.18
C TYR A 376 38.55 -13.52 -22.70
N LYS A 377 37.20 -13.56 -22.61
CA LYS A 377 36.32 -12.45 -23.00
C LYS A 377 36.00 -11.49 -21.86
N ASN A 378 36.34 -11.83 -20.62
CA ASN A 378 35.93 -11.10 -19.42
C ASN A 378 37.08 -10.22 -18.91
N GLN A 379 37.65 -9.40 -19.80
CA GLN A 379 38.83 -8.57 -19.52
C GLN A 379 38.60 -7.49 -18.45
N ASN A 380 37.32 -7.21 -18.14
CA ASN A 380 36.93 -6.26 -17.10
C ASN A 380 36.82 -6.88 -15.70
N LEU A 381 37.02 -8.18 -15.57
CA LEU A 381 36.84 -8.88 -14.30
C LEU A 381 37.78 -8.33 -13.24
N PHE A 382 37.20 -7.85 -12.14
CA PHE A 382 37.89 -7.24 -11.01
C PHE A 382 38.04 -8.23 -9.85
N TYR A 383 37.01 -9.06 -9.64
CA TYR A 383 36.96 -10.05 -8.58
C TYR A 383 36.55 -11.41 -9.13
N LEU A 384 37.33 -12.45 -8.83
CA LEU A 384 37.04 -13.84 -9.16
C LEU A 384 37.14 -14.72 -7.92
N ASN A 385 36.06 -15.42 -7.59
CA ASN A 385 36.11 -16.60 -6.72
C ASN A 385 35.61 -17.83 -7.48
N CYS A 386 36.56 -18.72 -7.80
CA CYS A 386 36.33 -20.02 -8.44
C CYS A 386 36.81 -21.19 -7.57
N SER A 387 37.03 -20.94 -6.28
CA SER A 387 37.50 -21.95 -5.32
C SER A 387 36.55 -23.14 -5.17
N SER A 388 37.04 -24.26 -4.65
CA SER A 388 36.23 -25.46 -4.38
C SER A 388 35.44 -25.93 -5.61
N ASN A 389 36.16 -26.18 -6.69
CA ASN A 389 35.65 -26.75 -7.95
C ASN A 389 36.59 -27.89 -8.38
N TYR A 390 36.43 -28.40 -9.61
CA TYR A 390 37.28 -29.45 -10.19
C TYR A 390 38.08 -28.93 -11.38
N LEU A 391 38.43 -27.63 -11.41
CA LEU A 391 39.14 -27.01 -12.52
C LEU A 391 40.51 -27.66 -12.71
N THR A 392 40.82 -28.09 -13.93
CA THR A 392 42.13 -28.71 -14.26
C THR A 392 43.13 -27.71 -14.83
N ASN A 393 42.67 -26.52 -15.20
CA ASN A 393 43.49 -25.38 -15.61
C ASN A 393 42.80 -24.08 -15.20
N LEU A 394 43.59 -23.01 -15.09
CA LEU A 394 43.07 -21.66 -14.92
C LEU A 394 43.96 -20.69 -15.70
N ASN A 395 43.39 -20.02 -16.69
CA ASN A 395 44.08 -18.98 -17.47
C ASN A 395 43.46 -17.61 -17.20
N ILE A 396 44.26 -16.73 -16.61
CA ILE A 396 43.93 -15.35 -16.29
C ILE A 396 44.86 -14.34 -16.99
N SER A 397 45.67 -14.77 -17.97
CA SER A 397 46.57 -13.86 -18.70
C SER A 397 45.83 -12.75 -19.45
N HIS A 398 44.56 -12.97 -19.76
CA HIS A 398 43.70 -12.01 -20.47
C HIS A 398 42.83 -11.16 -19.51
N ASN A 399 43.11 -11.18 -18.20
CA ASN A 399 42.32 -10.47 -17.19
C ASN A 399 43.19 -9.46 -16.42
N PRO A 400 43.67 -8.38 -17.07
CA PRO A 400 44.62 -7.44 -16.48
C PRO A 400 44.04 -6.57 -15.35
N LYS A 401 42.70 -6.51 -15.22
CA LYS A 401 42.01 -5.74 -14.18
C LYS A 401 41.73 -6.54 -12.89
N LEU A 402 42.15 -7.81 -12.84
CA LEU A 402 41.85 -8.70 -11.73
C LEU A 402 42.65 -8.30 -10.48
N VAL A 403 41.95 -7.84 -9.44
CA VAL A 403 42.56 -7.45 -8.16
C VAL A 403 42.41 -8.54 -7.12
N TYR A 404 41.27 -9.25 -7.14
CA TYR A 404 40.98 -10.31 -6.18
C TYR A 404 40.77 -11.65 -6.88
N LEU A 405 41.47 -12.68 -6.41
CA LEU A 405 41.40 -14.04 -6.92
C LEU A 405 41.36 -15.03 -5.76
N LEU A 406 40.30 -15.83 -5.67
CA LEU A 406 40.22 -16.99 -4.80
C LEU A 406 40.02 -18.24 -5.65
N CYS A 407 41.03 -19.11 -5.71
CA CYS A 407 41.04 -20.27 -6.61
C CYS A 407 41.54 -21.57 -5.96
N TYR A 408 41.70 -21.60 -4.64
CA TYR A 408 42.06 -22.80 -3.88
C TYR A 408 41.02 -23.92 -3.99
N LYS A 409 41.40 -25.15 -3.62
CA LYS A 409 40.59 -26.37 -3.74
C LYS A 409 40.12 -26.61 -5.18
N ASN A 410 41.08 -26.69 -6.10
CA ASN A 410 40.88 -27.10 -7.49
C ASN A 410 41.91 -28.20 -7.88
N ASN A 411 41.85 -28.68 -9.12
CA ASN A 411 42.67 -29.79 -9.63
C ASN A 411 43.81 -29.35 -10.57
N PHE A 412 44.14 -28.06 -10.62
CA PHE A 412 45.31 -27.55 -11.35
C PHE A 412 46.53 -27.43 -10.45
N SER A 413 47.72 -27.56 -11.04
CA SER A 413 49.01 -27.28 -10.39
C SER A 413 49.61 -25.94 -10.80
N THR A 414 49.02 -25.28 -11.81
CA THR A 414 49.57 -24.06 -12.40
C THR A 414 48.47 -23.11 -12.83
N ILE A 415 48.70 -21.80 -12.64
CA ILE A 415 47.84 -20.71 -13.10
C ILE A 415 48.60 -19.94 -14.18
N CYS A 416 47.97 -19.79 -15.34
CA CYS A 416 48.49 -19.00 -16.45
C CYS A 416 48.25 -17.51 -16.21
N ILE A 417 49.32 -16.72 -16.21
CA ILE A 417 49.35 -15.26 -16.06
C ILE A 417 50.01 -14.61 -17.27
N SER A 418 49.77 -13.32 -17.48
CA SER A 418 50.38 -12.53 -18.58
C SER A 418 51.85 -12.21 -18.30
N ASP A 419 52.13 -11.73 -17.09
CA ASP A 419 53.46 -11.52 -16.57
C ASP A 419 53.43 -11.48 -15.03
N TYR A 420 54.58 -11.56 -14.38
CA TYR A 420 54.66 -11.61 -12.92
C TYR A 420 54.21 -10.32 -12.21
N ASN A 421 54.14 -9.17 -12.90
CA ASN A 421 53.60 -7.93 -12.34
C ASN A 421 52.07 -7.94 -12.24
N GLN A 422 51.39 -8.87 -12.92
CA GLN A 422 49.95 -9.08 -12.75
C GLN A 422 49.61 -9.56 -11.32
N ILE A 423 50.56 -10.21 -10.63
CA ILE A 423 50.35 -10.75 -9.29
C ILE A 423 50.37 -9.60 -8.27
N PRO A 424 49.26 -9.31 -7.58
CA PRO A 424 49.22 -8.25 -6.59
C PRO A 424 49.92 -8.67 -5.29
N VAL A 425 50.31 -7.67 -4.48
CA VAL A 425 50.91 -7.88 -3.15
C VAL A 425 49.96 -8.63 -2.20
N SER A 426 48.65 -8.47 -2.37
CA SER A 426 47.60 -9.16 -1.62
C SER A 426 46.33 -9.31 -2.46
N GLY A 427 45.40 -10.16 -2.02
CA GLY A 427 44.11 -10.38 -2.68
C GLY A 427 44.03 -11.61 -3.58
N TRP A 428 45.16 -12.27 -3.87
CA TRP A 428 45.20 -13.55 -4.58
C TRP A 428 45.50 -14.71 -3.61
N GLU A 429 44.59 -15.69 -3.58
CA GLU A 429 44.68 -16.89 -2.76
C GLU A 429 44.50 -18.15 -3.61
N LYS A 430 45.43 -19.08 -3.46
CA LYS A 430 45.51 -20.36 -4.16
C LYS A 430 46.05 -21.43 -3.20
N ASP A 431 45.92 -22.70 -3.56
CA ASP A 431 46.56 -23.77 -2.80
C ASP A 431 48.09 -23.62 -2.78
N ARG A 432 48.71 -24.08 -1.69
CA ARG A 432 50.15 -23.92 -1.44
C ARG A 432 51.02 -24.53 -2.55
N TRP A 433 50.59 -25.62 -3.18
CA TRP A 433 51.34 -26.35 -4.20
C TRP A 433 51.15 -25.80 -5.63
N VAL A 434 50.24 -24.84 -5.84
CA VAL A 434 49.99 -24.28 -7.17
C VAL A 434 51.05 -23.23 -7.50
N ASN A 435 51.60 -23.26 -8.71
CA ASN A 435 52.57 -22.25 -9.19
C ASN A 435 51.94 -21.29 -10.21
N TYR A 436 52.59 -20.16 -10.46
CA TYR A 436 52.26 -19.27 -11.57
C TYR A 436 53.20 -19.53 -12.74
N SER A 437 52.68 -19.53 -13.96
CA SER A 437 53.46 -19.58 -15.19
C SER A 437 53.01 -18.49 -16.15
N VAL A 438 53.97 -17.83 -16.80
CA VAL A 438 53.67 -16.95 -17.92
C VAL A 438 53.23 -17.81 -19.10
N CYS A 439 52.08 -17.48 -19.68
CA CYS A 439 51.50 -18.19 -20.82
C CYS A 439 51.23 -17.20 -21.95
N ASP A 440 51.52 -17.62 -23.18
CA ASP A 440 51.35 -16.83 -24.41
C ASP A 440 49.87 -16.50 -24.73
#